data_AF-A0A538HZG2-F1
#
_entry.id   AF-A0A538HZG2-F1
#
_cell.length_a   1.000
_cell.length_b   1.000
_cell.length_c   1.000
_cell.angle_alpha   90.00
_cell.angle_beta   90.00
_cell.angle_gamma   90.00
#
_symmetry.space_group_name_H-M   'P 1'
#
loop_
_entity.id
_entity.type
_entity.pdbx_description
1 polymer ?
#
loop_
_entity_poly.entity_id
_entity_poly.type
_entity_poly.pdbx_seq_one_letter_code
_entity_poly.pdbx_strand_id
1 'polypeptide(L)'
;MTAVARTRSAPDYVLLNGVDEPPPPVARTFRTGPLSVVLDGVDLRYVRLGDVEVVRRLYAAVRDRDWNTIFGTPSEIEFDDRGDSFDVRFSVRHVSHDIDFTWKGTIAGDTDGRISYAFAGTGQRASSTTSSASVSCTLSARR
;
A
#
# COMPACT_ATOMS: atom_id res chain seq x y z
N MET A 1 -49.98 10.98 10.47
CA MET A 1 -48.90 9.98 10.42
C MET A 1 -47.69 10.63 9.77
N THR A 2 -46.75 11.13 10.57
CA THR A 2 -45.52 11.75 10.05
C THR A 2 -44.49 10.66 9.83
N ALA A 3 -44.07 10.45 8.58
CA ALA A 3 -43.03 9.50 8.24
C ALA A 3 -41.68 10.00 8.78
N VAL A 4 -41.02 9.18 9.60
CA VAL A 4 -39.62 9.40 9.98
C VAL A 4 -38.77 9.06 8.77
N ALA A 5 -38.10 10.05 8.20
CA ALA A 5 -37.13 9.83 7.14
C ALA A 5 -36.00 8.94 7.69
N ARG A 6 -35.79 7.77 7.07
CA ARG A 6 -34.63 6.93 7.38
C ARG A 6 -33.38 7.71 6.98
N THR A 7 -32.55 8.07 7.95
CA THR A 7 -31.22 8.61 7.67
C THR A 7 -30.46 7.56 6.87
N ARG A 8 -30.13 7.84 5.60
CA ARG A 8 -29.17 7.02 4.86
C ARG A 8 -27.86 7.11 5.62
N SER A 9 -27.37 5.97 6.12
CA SER A 9 -26.01 5.90 6.67
C SER A 9 -25.06 6.40 5.59
N ALA A 10 -24.08 7.21 6.00
CA ALA A 10 -22.99 7.58 5.11
C ALA A 10 -22.32 6.29 4.59
N PRO A 11 -21.79 6.28 3.36
CA PRO A 11 -20.99 5.17 2.86
C PRO A 11 -19.83 4.87 3.82
N ASP A 12 -19.39 3.61 3.90
CA ASP A 12 -18.31 3.21 4.81
C ASP A 12 -17.05 4.05 4.63
N TYR A 13 -16.71 4.45 3.40
CA TYR A 13 -15.53 5.29 3.15
C TYR A 13 -15.64 6.67 3.81
N VAL A 14 -16.84 7.23 3.95
CA VAL A 14 -17.05 8.51 4.64
C VAL A 14 -16.86 8.34 6.14
N LEU A 15 -17.36 7.23 6.70
CA LEU A 15 -17.17 6.90 8.12
C LEU A 15 -15.70 6.62 8.46
N LEU A 16 -14.97 5.98 7.54
CA LEU A 16 -13.57 5.57 7.73
C LEU A 16 -12.58 6.70 7.44
N ASN A 17 -12.86 7.54 6.44
CA ASN A 17 -11.92 8.55 5.95
C ASN A 17 -12.30 9.98 6.35
N GLY A 18 -13.53 10.20 6.83
CA GLY A 18 -14.01 11.52 7.25
C GLY A 18 -14.26 12.50 6.09
N VAL A 19 -14.14 12.05 4.85
CA VAL A 19 -14.34 12.86 3.63
C VAL A 19 -15.32 12.16 2.68
N ASP A 20 -16.21 12.93 2.07
CA ASP A 20 -17.16 12.46 1.06
C ASP A 20 -16.53 12.49 -0.34
N GLU A 21 -15.39 11.83 -0.45
CA GLU A 21 -14.66 11.63 -1.70
C GLU A 21 -14.54 10.12 -1.94
N PRO A 22 -15.06 9.59 -3.06
CA PRO A 22 -14.96 8.18 -3.39
C PRO A 22 -13.48 7.78 -3.46
N PRO A 23 -13.07 6.66 -2.82
CA PRO A 23 -11.69 6.22 -2.88
C PRO A 23 -11.29 5.90 -4.34
N PRO A 24 -10.00 6.10 -4.70
CA PRO A 24 -9.45 5.69 -5.99
C PRO A 24 -9.67 4.19 -6.30
N PRO A 25 -9.52 3.76 -7.57
CA PRO A 25 -10.02 2.48 -8.05
C PRO A 25 -9.49 1.22 -7.33
N VAL A 26 -10.32 0.19 -7.49
CA VAL A 26 -10.49 -1.07 -6.74
C VAL A 26 -9.19 -1.74 -6.30
N ALA A 27 -9.06 -1.87 -4.98
CA ALA A 27 -8.03 -2.68 -4.36
C ALA A 27 -8.06 -4.13 -4.91
N ARG A 28 -6.90 -4.68 -5.27
CA ARG A 28 -6.76 -6.02 -5.84
C ARG A 28 -6.49 -7.04 -4.73
N THR A 29 -7.14 -8.20 -4.78
CA THR A 29 -6.86 -9.28 -3.83
C THR A 29 -5.90 -10.29 -4.45
N PHE A 30 -4.89 -10.70 -3.69
CA PHE A 30 -3.95 -11.78 -4.05
C PHE A 30 -4.00 -12.91 -3.03
N ARG A 31 -3.54 -14.08 -3.45
CA ARG A 31 -3.36 -15.27 -2.61
C ARG A 31 -1.89 -15.69 -2.64
N THR A 32 -1.38 -16.15 -1.51
CA THR A 32 0.01 -16.61 -1.32
C THR A 32 0.01 -17.69 -0.25
N GLY A 33 0.12 -18.95 -0.66
CA GLY A 33 -0.10 -20.09 0.22
C GLY A 33 -1.39 -19.97 1.06
N PRO A 34 -1.33 -20.02 2.40
CA PRO A 34 -2.51 -19.91 3.25
C PRO A 34 -3.01 -18.47 3.46
N LEU A 35 -2.30 -17.46 2.93
CA LEU A 35 -2.61 -16.05 3.12
C LEU A 35 -3.47 -15.48 1.98
N SER A 36 -4.30 -14.50 2.32
CA SER A 36 -4.85 -13.51 1.38
C SER A 36 -4.38 -12.11 1.74
N VAL A 37 -4.21 -11.26 0.74
CA VAL A 37 -3.83 -9.86 0.93
C VAL A 37 -4.58 -8.98 -0.05
N VAL A 38 -4.90 -7.76 0.38
CA VAL A 38 -5.47 -6.71 -0.46
C VAL A 38 -4.37 -5.72 -0.78
N LEU A 39 -4.18 -5.40 -2.06
CA LEU A 39 -3.31 -4.33 -2.53
C LEU A 39 -4.15 -3.11 -2.90
N ASP A 40 -3.97 -2.03 -2.16
CA ASP A 40 -4.64 -0.75 -2.35
C ASP A 40 -3.61 0.27 -2.86
N GLY A 41 -3.61 0.52 -4.17
CA GLY A 41 -2.51 1.19 -4.85
C GLY A 41 -1.21 0.38 -4.75
N VAL A 42 -0.31 0.81 -3.86
CA VAL A 42 0.97 0.14 -3.54
C VAL A 42 1.07 -0.29 -2.08
N ASP A 43 -0.04 -0.17 -1.33
CA ASP A 43 -0.10 -0.56 0.07
C ASP A 43 -0.67 -1.96 0.19
N LEU A 44 0.02 -2.82 0.93
CA LEU A 44 -0.58 -4.08 1.35
C LEU A 44 -1.47 -3.83 2.55
N ARG A 45 -2.70 -4.33 2.48
CA ARG A 45 -3.72 -4.19 3.51
C ARG A 45 -4.36 -5.54 3.79
N TYR A 46 -4.84 -5.68 5.01
CA TYR A 46 -5.68 -6.81 5.43
C TYR A 46 -5.06 -8.17 5.08
N VAL A 47 -3.78 -8.37 5.40
CA VAL A 47 -3.16 -9.69 5.27
C VAL A 47 -3.84 -10.63 6.26
N ARG A 48 -4.47 -11.67 5.74
CA ARG A 48 -5.24 -12.64 6.53
C ARG A 48 -4.69 -14.04 6.37
N LEU A 49 -4.66 -14.78 7.48
CA LEU A 49 -4.46 -16.23 7.53
C LEU A 49 -5.82 -16.87 7.81
N GLY A 50 -6.44 -17.46 6.78
CA GLY A 50 -7.86 -17.82 6.85
C GLY A 50 -8.72 -16.58 7.12
N ASP A 51 -9.52 -16.61 8.18
CA ASP A 51 -10.39 -15.49 8.58
C ASP A 51 -9.73 -14.50 9.53
N VAL A 52 -8.50 -14.79 10.00
CA VAL A 52 -7.79 -13.95 10.98
C VAL A 52 -6.91 -12.93 10.27
N GLU A 53 -7.16 -11.64 10.52
CA GLU A 53 -6.26 -10.56 10.10
C GLU A 53 -4.98 -10.54 10.96
N VAL A 54 -3.84 -10.70 10.31
CA VAL A 54 -2.52 -10.75 10.96
C VAL A 54 -1.70 -9.48 10.70
N VAL A 55 -1.93 -8.79 9.58
CA VAL A 55 -1.32 -7.48 9.29
C VAL A 55 -2.36 -6.56 8.68
N ARG A 56 -2.64 -5.44 9.35
CA ARG A 56 -3.60 -4.44 8.86
C ARG A 56 -3.08 -3.70 7.64
N ARG A 57 -1.82 -3.26 7.67
CA ARG A 57 -1.19 -2.48 6.59
C ARG A 57 0.34 -2.60 6.59
N LEU A 58 0.95 -2.74 5.43
CA LEU A 58 2.37 -2.60 5.18
C LEU A 58 2.57 -1.62 4.01
N TYR A 59 3.30 -0.53 4.29
CA TYR A 59 3.44 0.60 3.36
C TYR A 59 4.72 1.38 3.66
N ALA A 60 5.20 2.15 2.68
CA ALA A 60 6.32 3.07 2.84
C ALA A 60 5.78 4.51 3.06
N ALA A 61 6.07 5.10 4.22
CA ALA A 61 5.70 6.47 4.54
C ALA A 61 6.91 7.40 4.32
N VAL A 62 6.79 8.35 3.40
CA VAL A 62 7.75 9.46 3.27
C VAL A 62 7.22 10.65 4.05
N ARG A 63 8.05 11.20 4.94
CA ARG A 63 7.69 12.33 5.80
C ARG A 63 8.66 13.49 5.66
N ASP A 64 8.11 14.69 5.71
CA ASP A 64 8.91 15.92 5.80
C ASP A 64 9.39 16.16 7.25
N ARG A 65 10.09 17.28 7.44
CA ARG A 65 10.63 17.70 8.74
C ARG A 65 9.54 17.92 9.79
N ASP A 66 8.34 18.27 9.34
CA ASP A 66 7.17 18.59 10.17
C ASP A 66 6.30 17.35 10.39
N TRP A 67 6.79 16.17 9.98
CA TRP A 67 6.14 14.88 10.12
C TRP A 67 4.87 14.71 9.27
N ASN A 68 4.64 15.61 8.30
CA ASN A 68 3.55 15.44 7.33
C ASN A 68 3.86 14.24 6.45
N THR A 69 2.82 13.47 6.11
CA THR A 69 2.98 12.38 5.15
C THR A 69 2.88 12.95 3.74
N ILE A 70 3.95 12.81 2.96
CA ILE A 70 3.96 13.21 1.56
C ILE A 70 3.42 12.05 0.74
N PHE A 71 2.24 12.21 0.15
CA PHE A 71 1.66 11.19 -0.70
C PHE A 71 2.53 10.94 -1.93
N GLY A 72 2.77 9.67 -2.22
CA GLY A 72 3.48 9.26 -3.42
C GLY A 72 2.49 9.05 -4.55
N THR A 73 2.93 9.32 -5.78
CA THR A 73 2.21 8.98 -6.99
C THR A 73 2.82 7.71 -7.58
N PRO A 74 2.11 6.57 -7.53
CA PRO A 74 2.57 5.34 -8.17
C PRO A 74 2.51 5.44 -9.70
N SER A 75 3.44 4.77 -10.37
CA SER A 75 3.51 4.62 -11.82
C SER A 75 4.10 3.27 -12.20
N GLU A 76 3.98 2.89 -13.47
CA GLU A 76 4.63 1.68 -14.03
C GLU A 76 4.29 0.41 -13.22
N ILE A 77 3.03 0.27 -12.80
CA ILE A 77 2.61 -0.87 -11.98
C ILE A 77 2.42 -2.10 -12.88
N GLU A 78 3.22 -3.12 -12.62
CA GLU A 78 3.17 -4.42 -13.28
C GLU A 78 2.66 -5.47 -12.29
N PHE A 79 1.74 -6.31 -12.76
CA PHE A 79 1.16 -7.39 -11.96
C PHE A 79 1.44 -8.74 -12.63
N ASP A 80 2.02 -9.66 -11.88
CA ASP A 80 2.19 -11.07 -12.24
C ASP A 80 1.50 -11.91 -11.16
N ASP A 81 0.22 -12.21 -11.37
CA ASP A 81 -0.60 -13.04 -10.48
C ASP A 81 -0.67 -14.46 -11.02
N ARG A 82 -0.18 -15.41 -10.23
CA ARG A 82 -0.10 -16.83 -10.58
C ARG A 82 -1.12 -17.67 -9.81
N GLY A 83 -2.02 -17.03 -9.06
CA GLY A 83 -3.11 -17.67 -8.32
C GLY A 83 -2.76 -18.10 -6.89
N ASP A 84 -1.58 -18.66 -6.64
CA ASP A 84 -1.08 -19.04 -5.30
C ASP A 84 0.24 -18.36 -4.92
N SER A 85 0.73 -17.49 -5.81
CA SER A 85 1.92 -16.67 -5.70
C SER A 85 1.76 -15.46 -6.60
N PHE A 86 2.49 -14.38 -6.32
CA PHE A 86 2.40 -13.17 -7.10
C PHE A 86 3.68 -12.33 -7.01
N ASP A 87 3.90 -11.49 -8.01
CA ASP A 87 4.92 -10.43 -8.02
C ASP A 87 4.30 -9.13 -8.54
N VAL A 88 4.54 -8.03 -7.82
CA VAL A 88 4.11 -6.68 -8.21
C VAL A 88 5.32 -5.77 -8.19
N ARG A 89 5.55 -5.07 -9.30
CA ARG A 89 6.62 -4.08 -9.44
C ARG A 89 6.02 -2.73 -9.79
N PHE A 90 6.62 -1.67 -9.26
CA PHE A 90 6.13 -0.31 -9.49
C PHE A 90 7.20 0.72 -9.15
N SER A 91 6.98 1.94 -9.63
CA SER A 91 7.73 3.14 -9.28
C SER A 91 6.82 4.08 -8.47
N VAL A 92 7.36 4.83 -7.52
CA VAL A 92 6.62 5.86 -6.78
C VAL A 92 7.47 7.11 -6.68
N ARG A 93 6.86 8.27 -6.95
CA ARG A 93 7.49 9.58 -6.77
C ARG A 93 6.74 10.40 -5.72
N HIS A 94 7.47 10.94 -4.76
CA HIS A 94 6.99 11.86 -3.74
C HIS A 94 7.54 13.25 -4.05
N VAL A 95 6.66 14.24 -4.22
CA VAL A 95 7.04 15.64 -4.48
C VAL A 95 6.36 16.57 -3.48
N SER A 96 7.15 17.43 -2.84
CA SER A 96 6.70 18.55 -2.01
C SER A 96 7.70 19.71 -2.13
N HIS A 97 7.59 20.75 -1.30
CA HIS A 97 8.52 21.88 -1.32
C HIS A 97 9.99 21.45 -1.14
N ASP A 98 10.26 20.52 -0.22
CA ASP A 98 11.62 20.12 0.17
C ASP A 98 11.99 18.68 -0.20
N ILE A 99 11.05 17.93 -0.78
CA ILE A 99 11.22 16.50 -1.09
C ILE A 99 10.95 16.29 -2.57
N ASP A 100 11.93 15.72 -3.27
CA ASP A 100 11.75 15.00 -4.52
C ASP A 100 12.41 13.64 -4.36
N PHE A 101 11.61 12.61 -4.11
CA PHE A 101 12.08 11.27 -3.78
C PHE A 101 11.39 10.25 -4.66
N THR A 102 12.19 9.47 -5.39
CA THR A 102 11.69 8.39 -6.24
C THR A 102 12.24 7.05 -5.77
N TRP A 103 11.37 6.04 -5.74
CA TRP A 103 11.75 4.68 -5.39
C TRP A 103 11.05 3.64 -6.25
N LYS A 104 11.69 2.49 -6.39
CA LYS A 104 11.14 1.29 -7.01
C LYS A 104 10.74 0.31 -5.93
N GLY A 105 9.51 -0.19 -6.01
CA GLY A 105 8.94 -1.16 -5.11
C GLY A 105 8.84 -2.54 -5.76
N THR A 106 8.99 -3.57 -4.93
CA THR A 106 8.64 -4.95 -5.30
C THR A 106 7.88 -5.57 -4.14
N ILE A 107 6.73 -6.14 -4.46
CA ILE A 107 5.96 -6.96 -3.53
C ILE A 107 5.84 -8.35 -4.12
N ALA A 108 6.28 -9.36 -3.38
CA ALA A 108 6.18 -10.75 -3.82
C ALA A 108 5.55 -11.63 -2.73
N GLY A 109 4.64 -12.49 -3.13
CA GLY A 109 4.11 -13.60 -2.33
C GLY A 109 4.49 -14.93 -2.96
N ASP A 110 5.05 -15.86 -2.20
CA ASP A 110 5.36 -17.20 -2.68
C ASP A 110 4.30 -18.25 -2.29
N THR A 111 4.45 -19.47 -2.80
CA THR A 111 3.50 -20.56 -2.55
C THR A 111 3.52 -21.04 -1.09
N ASP A 112 4.57 -20.72 -0.33
CA ASP A 112 4.75 -21.11 1.07
C ASP A 112 4.10 -20.13 2.05
N GLY A 113 3.51 -19.03 1.55
CA GLY A 113 2.89 -18.00 2.38
C GLY A 113 3.90 -17.02 2.97
N ARG A 114 5.03 -16.80 2.29
CA ARG A 114 5.92 -15.69 2.58
C ARG A 114 5.56 -14.51 1.69
N ILE A 115 5.38 -13.35 2.31
CA ILE A 115 5.22 -12.07 1.64
C ILE A 115 6.47 -11.24 1.89
N SER A 116 7.01 -10.64 0.83
CA SER A 116 8.09 -9.65 0.91
C SER A 116 7.64 -8.33 0.30
N TYR A 117 8.01 -7.23 0.94
CA TYR A 117 7.86 -5.88 0.42
C TYR A 117 9.24 -5.22 0.51
N ALA A 118 9.85 -5.00 -0.64
CA ALA A 118 11.12 -4.30 -0.75
C ALA A 118 10.95 -2.97 -1.49
N PHE A 119 11.75 -1.99 -1.11
CA PHE A 119 11.95 -0.79 -1.90
C PHE A 119 13.41 -0.36 -1.92
N ALA A 120 13.80 0.30 -3.01
CA ALA A 120 15.06 1.01 -3.14
C ALA A 120 14.80 2.35 -3.83
N GLY A 121 15.30 3.43 -3.24
CA GLY A 121 15.01 4.78 -3.70
C GLY A 121 16.18 5.73 -3.59
N THR A 122 16.05 6.85 -4.28
CA THR A 122 17.01 7.95 -4.27
C THR A 122 16.27 9.28 -4.18
N GLY A 123 16.79 10.16 -3.33
CA GLY A 123 16.38 11.56 -3.23
C GLY A 123 17.15 12.41 -4.22
N GLN A 124 16.43 13.25 -4.95
CA GLN A 124 16.97 14.25 -5.85
C GLN A 124 16.94 15.60 -5.12
N ARG A 125 18.07 16.05 -4.58
CA ARG A 125 18.22 17.46 -4.15
C ARG A 125 18.90 18.25 -5.27
N ALA A 126 18.51 19.51 -5.45
CA ALA A 126 19.21 20.46 -6.33
C ALA A 126 20.68 20.72 -5.91
N SER A 127 21.05 20.37 -4.67
CA SER A 127 22.41 20.44 -4.13
C SER A 127 23.01 19.03 -4.03
N SER A 128 23.86 18.65 -5.00
CA SER A 128 24.95 17.64 -5.07
C SER A 128 25.02 16.38 -4.16
N THR A 129 24.07 16.10 -3.25
CA THR A 129 24.08 14.95 -2.34
C THR A 129 22.88 14.05 -2.62
N THR A 130 23.10 12.97 -3.36
CA THR A 130 22.11 11.90 -3.54
C THR A 130 21.97 11.12 -2.24
N SER A 131 20.77 11.13 -1.66
CA SER A 131 20.45 10.25 -0.51
C SER A 131 19.79 8.97 -1.04
N SER A 132 20.26 7.80 -0.66
CA SER A 132 19.62 6.51 -1.03
C SER A 132 19.00 5.84 0.19
N ALA A 133 17.91 5.10 -0.03
CA ALA A 133 17.25 4.31 1.01
C ALA A 133 16.78 2.98 0.44
N SER A 134 17.10 1.89 1.13
CA SER A 134 16.64 0.54 0.79
C SER A 134 16.08 -0.15 2.03
N VAL A 135 14.90 -0.74 1.91
CA VAL A 135 14.24 -1.49 2.99
C VAL A 135 13.62 -2.74 2.41
N SER A 136 13.67 -3.82 3.17
CA SER A 136 12.93 -5.05 2.87
C SER A 136 12.24 -5.53 4.15
N CYS A 137 10.95 -5.83 4.03
CA CYS A 137 10.15 -6.43 5.09
C CYS A 137 9.68 -7.80 4.60
N THR A 138 9.74 -8.82 5.46
CA THR A 138 9.23 -10.16 5.18
C THR A 138 8.23 -10.57 6.25
N LEU A 139 7.06 -11.03 5.83
CA LEU A 139 6.10 -11.77 6.66
C LEU A 139 6.12 -13.23 6.23
N SER A 140 6.07 -14.17 7.17
CA SER A 140 5.97 -15.60 6.87
C SER A 140 4.92 -16.22 7.78
N ALA A 141 3.93 -16.86 7.18
CA ALA A 141 3.00 -17.72 7.91
C ALA A 141 3.57 -19.13 7.97
N ARG A 142 4.08 -19.53 9.13
CA ARG A 142 4.43 -20.94 9.40
C ARG A 142 3.19 -21.65 9.95
N ARG A 143 2.95 -22.86 9.47
CA ARG A 143 1.97 -23.76 10.09
C ARG A 143 2.46 -24.23 11.45
#